data_AF-A0A6H1RCX5-F1
#
_entry.id   AF-A0A6H1RCX5-F1
#
_cell.length_a   1.000
_cell.length_b   1.000
_cell.length_c   1.000
_cell.angle_alpha   90.00
_cell.angle_beta   90.00
_cell.angle_gamma   90.00
#
_symmetry.space_group_name_H-M   'P 1'
#
loop_
_entity.id
_entity.type
_entity.pdbx_description
1 polymer ?
#
loop_
_entity_poly.entity_id
_entity_poly.type
_entity_poly.pdbx_seq_one_letter_code
_entity_poly.pdbx_strand_id
1 'polypeptide(L)'
;MSMLTRGVANDSGTPVDSSTPGTARDRGAADLPDRSILNGCFGQESEEYITFGRNLCQSAEDGLNERERRWLIMPSPDPASMVSVVSPRMVSPVVGPQGQELYSCVTAANSGATGISAGMVVMPPGGISRPHLHAHSEIIVCCVAGAAVTLVGPELRPVPHAAGEFIHIPAGVVHVAVNLSSAATLVAIEMRTDPMFNEDVVVLPDLAEAAAAAANLARRDFAPSSGSGFWRVPTPRGGAPVAEAVAR
;
A
#
# COMPACT_ATOMS: atom_id res chain seq x y z
N MET A 1 44.11 -37.89 37.72
CA MET A 1 44.17 -37.11 38.97
C MET A 1 43.32 -35.86 38.76
N SER A 2 42.04 -35.90 39.17
CA SER A 2 41.49 -35.27 40.41
C SER A 2 41.23 -33.76 40.20
N MET A 3 40.12 -33.09 40.52
CA MET A 3 38.75 -33.35 41.02
C MET A 3 38.00 -31.97 40.96
N LEU A 4 36.66 -31.98 40.79
CA LEU A 4 35.57 -31.22 41.50
C LEU A 4 35.72 -29.68 41.77
N THR A 5 34.73 -28.77 41.85
CA THR A 5 33.27 -28.79 42.13
C THR A 5 32.61 -27.40 41.94
N ARG A 6 31.27 -27.38 41.93
CA ARG A 6 30.28 -26.25 41.90
C ARG A 6 30.24 -25.33 43.15
N GLY A 7 29.55 -24.18 43.01
CA GLY A 7 28.76 -23.45 44.04
C GLY A 7 28.65 -21.94 43.71
N VAL A 8 27.55 -21.38 43.21
CA VAL A 8 26.30 -20.88 43.85
C VAL A 8 26.51 -20.06 45.13
N ALA A 9 26.11 -18.78 45.07
CA ALA A 9 25.68 -17.99 46.22
C ALA A 9 24.50 -17.08 45.83
N ASN A 10 23.36 -17.29 46.49
CA ASN A 10 22.24 -16.38 46.60
C ASN A 10 22.36 -15.64 47.94
N ASP A 11 21.97 -14.37 48.00
CA ASP A 11 21.31 -13.71 49.14
C ASP A 11 20.98 -12.27 48.71
N SER A 12 19.91 -11.58 49.10
CA SER A 12 18.74 -11.85 49.94
C SER A 12 17.80 -10.64 49.77
N GLY A 13 16.49 -10.84 49.98
CA GLY A 13 15.61 -9.79 50.52
C GLY A 13 14.55 -9.22 49.60
N THR A 14 13.35 -9.81 49.64
CA THR A 14 12.08 -9.07 49.56
C THR A 14 11.59 -8.82 51.00
N PRO A 15 10.83 -7.74 51.27
CA PRO A 15 9.37 -7.95 51.31
C PRO A 15 8.51 -6.82 50.73
N VAL A 16 7.32 -7.25 50.32
CA VAL A 16 6.05 -6.54 50.07
C VAL A 16 5.71 -5.41 51.04
N ASP A 17 5.12 -4.31 50.53
CA ASP A 17 3.86 -3.74 51.06
C ASP A 17 3.19 -2.80 50.02
N SER A 18 1.96 -2.42 50.31
CA SER A 18 0.80 -2.20 49.48
C SER A 18 0.16 -0.83 49.76
N SER A 19 -0.57 -0.31 48.77
CA SER A 19 -1.71 0.62 48.87
C SER A 19 -1.52 2.13 49.16
N THR A 20 -1.99 2.92 48.18
CA THR A 20 -2.79 4.18 48.22
C THR A 20 -2.12 5.58 48.38
N PRO A 21 -2.76 6.67 47.87
CA PRO A 21 -2.11 7.68 47.03
C PRO A 21 -1.96 9.07 47.70
N GLY A 22 -0.95 9.83 47.28
CA GLY A 22 -0.62 11.16 47.82
C GLY A 22 -0.35 12.18 46.72
N THR A 23 -0.75 13.42 46.98
CA THR A 23 -1.03 14.53 46.06
C THR A 23 0.16 15.37 45.58
N ALA A 24 -0.04 15.95 44.39
CA ALA A 24 0.39 17.29 43.92
C ALA A 24 1.90 17.62 43.77
N ARG A 25 2.32 18.02 42.56
CA ARG A 25 2.38 19.45 42.18
C ARG A 25 2.70 19.68 40.70
N ASP A 26 1.96 20.66 40.21
CA ASP A 26 1.88 21.28 38.90
C ASP A 26 3.15 22.05 38.50
N ARG A 27 3.58 21.90 37.23
CA ARG A 27 4.35 22.92 36.48
C ARG A 27 4.12 22.75 34.97
N GLY A 28 3.24 23.59 34.42
CA GLY A 28 3.51 24.36 33.20
C GLY A 28 3.34 23.65 31.87
N ALA A 29 2.10 23.47 31.42
CA ALA A 29 1.79 23.32 30.00
C ALA A 29 1.76 24.70 29.34
N ALA A 30 2.54 24.87 28.28
CA ALA A 30 2.47 26.03 27.39
C ALA A 30 1.14 26.01 26.60
N ASP A 31 0.61 27.20 26.37
CA ASP A 31 -0.71 27.51 25.78
C ASP A 31 -1.04 26.71 24.51
N LEU A 32 -2.15 25.97 24.55
CA LEU A 32 -2.89 25.50 23.38
C LEU A 32 -4.04 26.49 23.12
N PRO A 33 -4.32 26.87 21.86
CA PRO A 33 -5.35 27.85 21.56
C PRO A 33 -6.76 27.36 21.91
N ASP A 34 -7.58 28.34 22.28
CA ASP A 34 -8.95 28.27 22.77
C ASP A 34 -9.84 27.31 21.97
N ARG A 35 -10.41 26.32 22.67
CA ARG A 35 -11.34 25.31 22.13
C ARG A 35 -12.75 25.85 21.84
N SER A 36 -12.98 27.15 21.98
CA SER A 36 -14.27 27.79 21.72
C SER A 36 -14.64 27.94 20.23
N ILE A 37 -13.72 27.68 19.29
CA ILE A 37 -13.96 27.84 17.83
C ILE A 37 -14.52 26.57 17.15
N LEU A 38 -14.57 25.41 17.84
CA LEU A 38 -15.03 24.14 17.24
C LEU A 38 -16.47 23.72 17.59
N ASN A 39 -17.26 24.59 18.24
CA ASN A 39 -18.65 24.29 18.60
C ASN A 39 -19.70 25.04 17.76
N GLY A 40 -19.32 25.56 16.59
CA GLY A 40 -20.19 26.42 15.77
C GLY A 40 -20.95 25.79 14.60
N CYS A 41 -20.63 24.57 14.15
CA CYS A 41 -21.17 24.04 12.88
C CYS A 41 -21.59 22.55 12.89
N PHE A 42 -22.05 22.03 14.04
CA PHE A 42 -22.71 20.71 14.09
C PHE A 42 -24.01 20.81 14.89
N GLY A 43 -25.00 21.43 14.27
CA GLY A 43 -26.35 21.50 14.81
C GLY A 43 -27.27 22.07 13.75
N GLN A 44 -28.16 21.24 13.23
CA GLN A 44 -29.24 21.54 12.28
C GLN A 44 -28.94 21.35 10.77
N GLU A 45 -28.43 20.20 10.33
CA GLU A 45 -28.57 19.77 8.91
C GLU A 45 -28.92 18.27 8.74
N SER A 46 -29.69 17.68 9.67
CA SER A 46 -29.99 16.23 9.60
C SER A 46 -31.42 15.87 9.18
N GLU A 47 -32.38 16.79 9.11
CA GLU A 47 -33.76 16.44 8.73
C GLU A 47 -34.13 16.74 7.27
N GLU A 48 -33.62 17.82 6.67
CA GLU A 48 -33.91 18.14 5.26
C GLU A 48 -33.20 17.20 4.28
N TYR A 49 -31.96 16.80 4.55
CA TYR A 49 -31.22 15.88 3.67
C TYR A 49 -31.80 14.45 3.68
N ILE A 50 -32.27 14.00 4.86
CA ILE A 50 -32.97 12.71 5.00
C ILE A 50 -34.33 12.75 4.30
N THR A 51 -35.03 13.89 4.36
CA THR A 51 -36.34 14.06 3.70
C THR A 51 -36.19 14.18 2.18
N PHE A 52 -35.19 14.91 1.69
CA PHE A 52 -34.88 15.00 0.25
C PHE A 52 -34.48 13.65 -0.34
N GLY A 53 -33.66 12.87 0.37
CA GLY A 53 -33.31 11.50 -0.01
C GLY A 53 -34.52 10.55 -0.05
N ARG A 54 -35.47 10.68 0.89
CA ARG A 54 -36.73 9.90 0.85
C ARG A 54 -37.65 10.28 -0.30
N ASN A 55 -37.78 11.58 -0.60
CA ASN A 55 -38.66 12.05 -1.67
C ASN A 55 -38.14 11.64 -3.07
N LEU A 56 -36.83 11.60 -3.27
CA LEU A 56 -36.21 11.05 -4.48
C LEU A 56 -36.47 9.55 -4.64
N CYS A 57 -36.40 8.77 -3.55
CA CYS A 57 -36.69 7.33 -3.54
C CYS A 57 -38.15 7.03 -3.90
N GLN A 58 -39.11 7.78 -3.34
CA GLN A 58 -40.53 7.61 -3.65
C GLN A 58 -40.87 7.97 -5.11
N SER A 59 -40.27 9.02 -5.67
CA SER A 59 -40.48 9.38 -7.08
C SER A 59 -39.91 8.34 -8.07
N ALA A 60 -38.94 7.54 -7.63
CA ALA A 60 -38.36 6.45 -8.43
C ALA A 60 -39.21 5.17 -8.39
N GLU A 61 -40.07 4.98 -7.38
CA GLU A 61 -40.88 3.77 -7.19
C GLU A 61 -42.14 3.74 -8.08
N ASP A 62 -42.66 4.92 -8.46
CA ASP A 62 -43.91 5.05 -9.23
C ASP A 62 -43.78 4.63 -10.70
N GLY A 63 -42.55 4.47 -11.22
CA GLY A 63 -42.25 4.09 -12.60
C GLY A 63 -41.80 2.64 -12.81
N LEU A 64 -41.62 1.86 -11.75
CA LEU A 64 -40.96 0.54 -11.83
C LEU A 64 -41.95 -0.60 -12.06
N ASN A 65 -41.63 -1.47 -13.01
CA ASN A 65 -42.41 -2.68 -13.30
C ASN A 65 -42.21 -3.77 -12.20
N GLU A 66 -43.04 -4.81 -12.19
CA GLU A 66 -42.98 -5.89 -11.18
C GLU A 66 -41.62 -6.60 -11.10
N ARG A 67 -40.81 -6.59 -12.17
CA ARG A 67 -39.45 -7.16 -12.12
C ARG A 67 -38.46 -6.25 -11.42
N GLU A 68 -38.64 -4.93 -11.52
CA GLU A 68 -37.80 -3.92 -10.88
C GLU A 68 -38.14 -3.76 -9.39
N ARG A 69 -39.44 -3.87 -9.03
CA ARG A 69 -39.90 -3.90 -7.63
C ARG A 69 -39.34 -5.08 -6.82
N ARG A 70 -39.00 -6.19 -7.48
CA ARG A 70 -38.39 -7.35 -6.84
C ARG A 70 -36.99 -7.09 -6.29
N TRP A 71 -36.25 -6.11 -6.84
CA TRP A 71 -34.94 -5.71 -6.32
C TRP A 71 -35.04 -4.80 -5.09
N LEU A 72 -36.14 -4.05 -4.94
CA LEU A 72 -36.42 -3.18 -3.78
C LEU A 72 -36.90 -3.94 -2.54
N ILE A 73 -37.42 -5.16 -2.70
CA ILE A 73 -37.98 -5.98 -1.60
C ILE A 73 -36.92 -6.93 -0.99
N MET A 74 -35.75 -7.06 -1.63
CA MET A 74 -34.63 -7.73 -0.98
C MET A 74 -34.04 -6.77 0.05
N PRO A 75 -33.93 -7.15 1.33
CA PRO A 75 -33.16 -6.33 2.26
C PRO A 75 -31.77 -6.18 1.67
N SER A 76 -31.36 -4.94 1.40
CA SER A 76 -29.96 -4.65 1.10
C SER A 76 -29.13 -5.34 2.18
N PRO A 77 -28.07 -6.08 1.81
CA PRO A 77 -27.21 -6.70 2.81
C PRO A 77 -26.80 -5.64 3.83
N ASP A 78 -26.75 -6.03 5.10
CA ASP A 78 -26.27 -5.16 6.18
C ASP A 78 -24.93 -4.56 5.74
N PRO A 79 -24.76 -3.23 5.69
CA PRO A 79 -23.51 -2.61 5.25
C PRO A 79 -22.28 -3.15 6.00
N ALA A 80 -22.42 -3.56 7.27
CA ALA A 80 -21.33 -4.18 8.01
C ALA A 80 -20.90 -5.53 7.44
N SER A 81 -21.82 -6.30 6.85
CA SER A 81 -21.54 -7.59 6.21
C SER A 81 -20.82 -7.46 4.86
N MET A 82 -20.77 -6.26 4.27
CA MET A 82 -20.07 -5.97 3.02
C MET A 82 -18.59 -5.63 3.21
N VAL A 83 -18.15 -5.36 4.44
CA VAL A 83 -16.74 -5.08 4.76
C VAL A 83 -16.00 -6.40 4.96
N SER A 84 -14.85 -6.56 4.29
CA SER A 84 -14.04 -7.77 4.38
C SER A 84 -12.57 -7.45 4.61
N VAL A 85 -11.87 -8.37 5.26
CA VAL A 85 -10.42 -8.34 5.43
C VAL A 85 -9.85 -9.50 4.63
N VAL A 86 -9.01 -9.20 3.64
CA VAL A 86 -8.28 -10.22 2.90
C VAL A 86 -6.79 -10.08 3.19
N SER A 87 -6.27 -11.03 3.97
CA SER A 87 -4.85 -11.13 4.28
C SER A 87 -4.11 -11.80 3.14
N PRO A 88 -2.87 -11.39 2.80
CA PRO A 88 -2.00 -12.11 1.86
C PRO A 88 -1.82 -13.59 2.21
N ARG A 89 -1.99 -13.97 3.49
CA ARG A 89 -1.91 -15.36 3.97
C ARG A 89 -3.12 -16.21 3.57
N MET A 90 -4.23 -15.59 3.16
CA MET A 90 -5.47 -16.26 2.78
C MET A 90 -5.61 -16.44 1.27
N VAL A 91 -4.66 -15.91 0.48
CA VAL A 91 -4.65 -16.03 -0.97
C VAL A 91 -3.37 -16.74 -1.41
N SER A 92 -3.46 -17.57 -2.45
CA SER A 92 -2.28 -18.18 -3.05
C SER A 92 -1.60 -17.18 -3.99
N PRO A 93 -0.26 -17.11 -4.01
CA PRO A 93 0.44 -16.27 -4.97
C PRO A 93 0.19 -16.77 -6.39
N VAL A 94 0.03 -15.83 -7.32
CA VAL A 94 -0.10 -16.09 -8.75
C VAL A 94 0.98 -15.31 -9.49
N VAL A 95 1.57 -15.91 -10.52
CA VAL A 95 2.48 -15.20 -11.40
C VAL A 95 1.66 -14.42 -12.43
N GLY A 96 1.72 -13.09 -12.37
CA GLY A 96 0.98 -12.23 -13.29
C GLY A 96 1.53 -12.27 -14.72
N PRO A 97 0.79 -11.70 -15.70
CA PRO A 97 1.27 -11.58 -17.08
C PRO A 97 2.55 -10.77 -17.23
N GLN A 98 3.02 -10.05 -16.23
CA GLN A 98 4.30 -9.36 -16.18
C GLN A 98 5.42 -10.18 -15.51
N GLY A 99 5.14 -11.42 -15.10
CA GLY A 99 6.13 -12.33 -14.52
C GLY A 99 6.48 -12.08 -13.04
N GLN A 100 5.67 -11.30 -12.32
CA GLN A 100 5.83 -11.05 -10.90
C GLN A 100 4.95 -12.00 -10.07
N GLU A 101 5.43 -12.35 -8.87
CA GLU A 101 4.62 -13.07 -7.88
C GLU A 101 3.71 -12.08 -7.14
N LEU A 102 2.41 -12.32 -7.23
CA LEU A 102 1.36 -11.42 -6.81
C LEU A 102 0.38 -12.12 -5.86
N TYR A 103 0.07 -11.48 -4.75
CA TYR A 103 -1.01 -11.88 -3.83
C TYR A 103 -2.16 -10.90 -4.01
N SER A 104 -3.19 -11.29 -4.77
CA SER A 104 -4.36 -10.44 -5.03
C SER A 104 -5.29 -10.40 -3.82
N CYS A 105 -5.10 -9.43 -2.93
CA CYS A 105 -5.80 -9.34 -1.65
C CYS A 105 -7.23 -8.81 -1.82
N VAL A 106 -7.41 -7.59 -2.31
CA VAL A 106 -8.74 -6.99 -2.52
C VAL A 106 -9.02 -6.99 -4.01
N THR A 107 -10.09 -7.67 -4.44
CA THR A 107 -10.54 -7.78 -5.84
C THR A 107 -12.06 -7.93 -5.91
N ALA A 108 -12.66 -7.80 -7.09
CA ALA A 108 -14.06 -8.16 -7.31
C ALA A 108 -14.34 -9.61 -6.86
N ALA A 109 -13.44 -10.55 -7.19
CA ALA A 109 -13.67 -11.97 -6.98
C ALA A 109 -13.70 -12.40 -5.50
N ASN A 110 -12.96 -11.73 -4.61
CA ASN A 110 -12.81 -12.16 -3.22
C ASN A 110 -13.39 -11.18 -2.18
N SER A 111 -13.54 -9.90 -2.53
CA SER A 111 -14.07 -8.88 -1.61
C SER A 111 -15.26 -8.11 -2.19
N GLY A 112 -15.64 -8.37 -3.46
CA GLY A 112 -16.71 -7.64 -4.14
C GLY A 112 -16.34 -6.20 -4.51
N ALA A 113 -15.06 -5.85 -4.55
CA ALA A 113 -14.63 -4.49 -4.92
C ALA A 113 -14.93 -4.21 -6.40
N THR A 114 -15.48 -3.04 -6.71
CA THR A 114 -15.99 -2.73 -8.06
C THR A 114 -15.17 -1.71 -8.83
N GLY A 115 -14.42 -0.84 -8.15
CA GLY A 115 -13.63 0.22 -8.80
C GLY A 115 -12.16 0.23 -8.40
N ILE A 116 -11.75 -0.65 -7.48
CA ILE A 116 -10.37 -0.74 -7.01
C ILE A 116 -10.00 -2.19 -6.72
N SER A 117 -8.71 -2.46 -6.76
CA SER A 117 -8.11 -3.66 -6.22
C SER A 117 -6.80 -3.32 -5.51
N ALA A 118 -6.33 -4.24 -4.66
CA ALA A 118 -5.03 -4.13 -4.03
C ALA A 118 -4.41 -5.51 -3.83
N GLY A 119 -3.08 -5.58 -3.96
CA GLY A 119 -2.34 -6.82 -3.82
C GLY A 119 -0.91 -6.57 -3.34
N MET A 120 -0.24 -7.65 -2.94
CA MET A 120 1.16 -7.61 -2.55
C MET A 120 2.02 -8.16 -3.68
N VAL A 121 3.09 -7.45 -3.99
CA VAL A 121 4.12 -7.85 -4.95
C VAL A 121 5.35 -8.28 -4.18
N VAL A 122 5.86 -9.49 -4.48
CA VAL A 122 7.10 -10.00 -3.91
C VAL A 122 8.10 -10.22 -5.03
N MET A 123 9.21 -9.47 -5.00
CA MET A 123 10.26 -9.57 -6.01
C MET A 123 11.52 -10.19 -5.41
N PRO A 124 12.03 -11.30 -5.98
CA PRO A 124 13.28 -11.90 -5.51
C PRO A 124 14.46 -10.93 -5.69
N PRO A 125 15.62 -11.22 -5.08
CA PRO A 125 16.83 -10.43 -5.30
C PRO A 125 17.13 -10.26 -6.79
N GLY A 126 17.28 -9.02 -7.23
CA GLY A 126 17.52 -8.66 -8.63
C GLY A 126 16.37 -8.96 -9.59
N GLY A 127 15.17 -9.24 -9.07
CA GLY A 127 13.98 -9.48 -9.89
C GLY A 127 13.65 -8.30 -10.79
N ILE A 128 13.16 -8.62 -12.00
CA ILE A 128 12.78 -7.65 -13.03
C ILE A 128 11.42 -8.11 -13.58
N SER A 129 10.42 -7.22 -13.62
CA SER A 129 9.17 -7.53 -14.32
C SER A 129 9.39 -7.50 -15.83
N ARG A 130 8.56 -8.20 -16.59
CA ARG A 130 8.50 -7.95 -18.04
C ARG A 130 8.00 -6.53 -18.30
N PRO A 131 8.44 -5.88 -19.40
CA PRO A 131 7.84 -4.61 -19.82
C PRO A 131 6.37 -4.80 -20.08
N HIS A 132 5.56 -3.92 -19.49
CA HIS A 132 4.11 -3.97 -19.64
C HIS A 132 3.51 -2.58 -19.47
N LEU A 133 2.24 -2.48 -19.82
CA LEU A 133 1.36 -1.38 -19.45
C LEU A 133 0.03 -1.95 -18.96
N HIS A 134 -0.73 -1.13 -18.27
CA HIS A 134 -2.13 -1.38 -17.97
C HIS A 134 -2.98 -0.56 -18.94
N ALA A 135 -3.84 -1.21 -19.74
CA ALA A 135 -4.51 -0.53 -20.86
C ALA A 135 -5.43 0.61 -20.40
N HIS A 136 -6.08 0.45 -19.24
CA HIS A 136 -7.10 1.38 -18.77
C HIS A 136 -6.95 1.74 -17.29
N SER A 137 -6.09 1.06 -16.55
CA SER A 137 -5.98 1.22 -15.10
C SER A 137 -4.81 2.07 -14.68
N GLU A 138 -5.08 2.95 -13.72
CA GLU A 138 -4.03 3.65 -12.99
C GLU A 138 -3.56 2.80 -11.81
N ILE A 139 -2.30 3.01 -11.41
CA ILE A 139 -1.64 2.20 -10.40
C ILE A 139 -1.01 3.10 -9.34
N ILE A 140 -1.15 2.70 -8.08
CA ILE A 140 -0.30 3.16 -6.99
C ILE A 140 0.52 1.97 -6.51
N VAL A 141 1.84 2.13 -6.43
CA VAL A 141 2.72 1.16 -5.78
C VAL A 141 3.35 1.81 -4.55
N CYS A 142 3.17 1.19 -3.40
CA CYS A 142 3.86 1.53 -2.16
C CYS A 142 4.95 0.50 -1.88
N CYS A 143 6.22 0.91 -1.92
CA CYS A 143 7.30 0.02 -1.54
C CYS A 143 7.28 -0.16 -0.02
N VAL A 144 7.08 -1.38 0.48
CA VAL A 144 7.03 -1.66 1.93
C VAL A 144 8.42 -1.97 2.47
N ALA A 145 9.20 -2.76 1.73
CA ALA A 145 10.54 -3.17 2.11
C ALA A 145 11.44 -3.27 0.88
N GLY A 146 12.66 -2.75 1.00
CA GLY A 146 13.66 -2.74 -0.07
C GLY A 146 13.75 -1.40 -0.80
N ALA A 147 14.40 -1.44 -1.95
CA ALA A 147 14.58 -0.31 -2.85
C ALA A 147 14.39 -0.79 -4.29
N ALA A 148 13.66 -0.02 -5.08
CA ALA A 148 13.35 -0.32 -6.46
C ALA A 148 13.69 0.85 -7.39
N VAL A 149 13.77 0.53 -8.66
CA VAL A 149 13.59 1.48 -9.75
C VAL A 149 12.42 0.99 -10.58
N THR A 150 11.51 1.89 -10.91
CA THR A 150 10.56 1.67 -12.01
C THR A 150 11.12 2.35 -13.25
N LEU A 151 11.38 1.58 -14.32
CA LEU A 151 11.74 2.15 -15.63
C LEU A 151 10.45 2.53 -16.33
N VAL A 152 10.35 3.76 -16.85
CA VAL A 152 9.09 4.34 -17.33
C VAL A 152 9.22 4.83 -18.77
N GLY A 153 8.19 4.57 -19.57
CA GLY A 153 8.04 5.04 -20.94
C GLY A 153 8.91 4.29 -21.97
N PRO A 154 8.85 4.69 -23.25
CA PRO A 154 9.58 4.05 -24.33
C PRO A 154 11.10 4.11 -24.16
N GLU A 155 11.61 5.18 -23.54
CA GLU A 155 13.04 5.34 -23.24
C GLU A 155 13.49 4.66 -21.94
N LEU A 156 12.58 3.97 -21.22
CA LEU A 156 12.88 3.26 -19.98
C LEU A 156 13.56 4.16 -18.92
N ARG A 157 13.06 5.39 -18.75
CA ARG A 157 13.62 6.37 -17.82
C ARG A 157 13.51 5.86 -16.38
N PRO A 158 14.60 5.85 -15.58
CA PRO A 158 14.57 5.30 -14.23
C PRO A 158 13.90 6.25 -13.24
N VAL A 159 12.93 5.74 -12.48
CA VAL A 159 12.28 6.40 -11.35
C VAL A 159 12.55 5.57 -10.09
N PRO A 160 13.58 5.91 -9.30
CA PRO A 160 13.90 5.21 -8.05
C PRO A 160 12.88 5.52 -6.94
N HIS A 161 12.63 4.52 -6.10
CA HIS A 161 11.83 4.62 -4.88
C HIS A 161 12.27 3.57 -3.85
N ALA A 162 11.94 3.77 -2.59
CA ALA A 162 12.33 2.91 -1.48
C ALA A 162 11.22 2.69 -0.46
N ALA A 163 11.50 1.86 0.54
CA ALA A 163 10.60 1.56 1.64
C ALA A 163 9.90 2.80 2.23
N GLY A 164 8.57 2.72 2.24
CA GLY A 164 7.59 3.72 2.58
C GLY A 164 7.03 4.47 1.36
N GLU A 165 7.79 4.65 0.29
CA GLU A 165 7.47 5.60 -0.77
C GLU A 165 6.40 5.07 -1.73
N PHE A 166 5.68 6.02 -2.33
CA PHE A 166 4.60 5.75 -3.26
C PHE A 166 4.98 6.25 -4.65
N ILE A 167 4.69 5.45 -5.68
CA ILE A 167 4.74 5.84 -7.08
C ILE A 167 3.36 5.68 -7.70
N HIS A 168 2.93 6.70 -8.45
CA HIS A 168 1.75 6.64 -9.30
C HIS A 168 2.18 6.35 -10.74
N ILE A 169 1.49 5.44 -11.40
CA ILE A 169 1.69 5.08 -12.80
C ILE A 169 0.35 5.25 -13.51
N PRO A 170 0.23 6.22 -14.44
CA PRO A 170 -0.99 6.40 -15.23
C PRO A 170 -1.28 5.21 -16.15
N ALA A 171 -2.56 5.06 -16.52
CA ALA A 171 -2.98 4.10 -17.54
C ALA A 171 -2.22 4.30 -18.86
N GLY A 172 -1.90 3.21 -19.55
CA GLY A 172 -1.19 3.19 -20.83
C GLY A 172 0.32 3.47 -20.74
N VAL A 173 0.85 3.80 -19.57
CA VAL A 173 2.28 4.09 -19.41
C VAL A 173 3.06 2.79 -19.30
N VAL A 174 4.02 2.60 -20.21
CA VAL A 174 4.96 1.47 -20.17
C VAL A 174 5.80 1.54 -18.91
N HIS A 175 5.92 0.43 -18.18
CA HIS A 175 6.77 0.34 -17.01
C HIS A 175 7.41 -1.04 -16.79
N VAL A 176 8.52 -1.02 -16.05
CA VAL A 176 9.27 -2.19 -15.60
C VAL A 176 9.69 -1.99 -14.15
N ALA A 177 9.28 -2.87 -13.25
CA ALA A 177 9.75 -2.86 -11.86
C ALA A 177 11.08 -3.61 -11.75
N VAL A 178 12.04 -3.04 -11.03
CA VAL A 178 13.37 -3.63 -10.78
C VAL A 178 13.66 -3.62 -9.28
N ASN A 179 13.90 -4.79 -8.70
CA ASN A 179 14.48 -4.88 -7.36
C ASN A 179 15.97 -4.56 -7.44
N LEU A 180 16.40 -3.48 -6.77
CA LEU A 180 17.80 -3.02 -6.81
C LEU A 180 18.74 -3.91 -5.99
N SER A 181 18.21 -4.67 -5.04
CA SER A 181 19.03 -5.51 -4.16
C SER A 181 19.42 -6.81 -4.84
N SER A 182 20.70 -7.17 -4.79
CA SER A 182 21.20 -8.47 -5.25
C SER A 182 21.09 -9.58 -4.19
N ALA A 183 20.68 -9.24 -2.96
CA ALA A 183 20.65 -10.18 -1.84
C ALA A 183 19.32 -10.22 -1.06
N ALA A 184 18.50 -9.19 -1.17
CA ALA A 184 17.25 -9.07 -0.40
C ALA A 184 16.03 -9.06 -1.32
N THR A 185 14.97 -9.70 -0.85
CA THR A 185 13.63 -9.61 -1.45
C THR A 185 13.07 -8.20 -1.26
N LEU A 186 12.40 -7.71 -2.30
CA LEU A 186 11.60 -6.48 -2.24
C LEU A 186 10.12 -6.85 -2.07
N VAL A 187 9.43 -6.08 -1.23
CA VAL A 187 7.99 -6.22 -1.00
C VAL A 187 7.32 -4.88 -1.25
N ALA A 188 6.27 -4.88 -2.06
CA ALA A 188 5.45 -3.71 -2.32
C ALA A 188 3.96 -4.04 -2.23
N ILE A 189 3.14 -3.03 -2.00
CA ILE A 189 1.69 -3.10 -2.16
C ILE A 189 1.35 -2.35 -3.44
N GLU A 190 0.52 -2.96 -4.28
CA GLU A 190 0.05 -2.38 -5.51
C GLU A 190 -1.47 -2.23 -5.44
N MET A 191 -1.97 -1.07 -5.85
CA MET A 191 -3.38 -0.72 -5.86
C MET A 191 -3.73 -0.26 -7.26
N ARG A 192 -4.84 -0.74 -7.80
CA ARG A 192 -5.23 -0.48 -9.20
C ARG A 192 -6.69 -0.09 -9.29
N THR A 193 -7.06 0.61 -10.35
CA THR A 193 -8.47 0.82 -10.73
C THR A 193 -9.06 -0.36 -11.52
N ASP A 194 -8.28 -1.41 -11.78
CA ASP A 194 -8.75 -2.70 -12.28
C ASP A 194 -9.31 -3.53 -11.11
N PRO A 195 -10.63 -3.76 -10.99
CA PRO A 195 -11.19 -4.56 -9.90
C PRO A 195 -10.78 -6.05 -9.96
N MET A 196 -10.35 -6.56 -11.11
CA MET A 196 -9.85 -7.93 -11.30
C MET A 196 -8.33 -8.06 -11.13
N PHE A 197 -7.67 -6.96 -10.78
CA PHE A 197 -6.23 -6.81 -10.58
C PHE A 197 -5.39 -6.97 -11.85
N ASN A 198 -5.54 -8.02 -12.67
CA ASN A 198 -4.67 -8.30 -13.83
C ASN A 198 -5.39 -8.37 -15.20
N GLU A 199 -6.63 -7.90 -15.33
CA GLU A 199 -7.42 -8.04 -16.57
C GLU A 199 -6.83 -7.23 -17.74
N ASP A 200 -6.26 -6.06 -17.46
CA ASP A 200 -5.83 -5.10 -18.50
C ASP A 200 -4.31 -5.04 -18.71
N VAL A 201 -3.56 -6.03 -18.22
CA VAL A 201 -2.10 -6.09 -18.38
C VAL A 201 -1.73 -6.46 -19.81
N VAL A 202 -1.02 -5.55 -20.49
CA VAL A 202 -0.48 -5.77 -21.83
C VAL A 202 1.04 -5.85 -21.75
N VAL A 203 1.60 -7.01 -22.08
CA VAL A 203 3.04 -7.26 -22.11
C VAL A 203 3.64 -6.74 -23.42
N LEU A 204 4.86 -6.21 -23.36
CA LEU A 204 5.61 -5.69 -24.50
C LEU A 204 6.93 -6.46 -24.67
N PRO A 205 6.91 -7.63 -25.34
CA PRO A 205 8.11 -8.46 -25.52
C PRO A 205 9.26 -7.76 -26.25
N ASP A 206 8.94 -6.86 -27.18
CA ASP A 206 9.94 -6.14 -27.99
C ASP A 206 10.87 -5.24 -27.15
N LEU A 207 10.43 -4.86 -25.95
CA LEU A 207 11.24 -4.06 -25.02
C LEU A 207 12.06 -4.92 -24.04
N ALA A 208 11.95 -6.25 -24.08
CA ALA A 208 12.53 -7.12 -23.06
C ALA A 208 14.06 -7.00 -22.95
N GLU A 209 14.76 -6.96 -24.09
CA GLU A 209 16.22 -6.83 -24.11
C GLU A 209 16.68 -5.46 -23.58
N ALA A 210 16.05 -4.39 -24.05
CA ALA A 210 16.33 -3.03 -23.61
C ALA A 210 16.06 -2.85 -22.10
N ALA A 211 14.95 -3.43 -21.60
CA ALA A 211 14.60 -3.41 -20.19
C ALA A 211 15.60 -4.16 -19.32
N ALA A 212 16.08 -5.32 -19.76
CA ALA A 212 17.12 -6.06 -19.04
C ALA A 212 18.43 -5.26 -18.95
N ALA A 213 18.83 -4.60 -20.05
CA ALA A 213 20.01 -3.73 -20.07
C ALA A 213 19.85 -2.52 -19.14
N ALA A 214 18.71 -1.82 -19.21
CA ALA A 214 18.39 -0.69 -18.36
C ALA A 214 18.33 -1.08 -16.87
N ALA A 215 17.77 -2.24 -16.54
CA ALA A 215 17.74 -2.75 -15.17
C ALA A 215 19.16 -3.03 -14.63
N ASN A 216 20.08 -3.53 -15.45
CA ASN A 216 21.48 -3.73 -15.06
C ASN A 216 22.18 -2.39 -14.77
N LEU A 217 21.94 -1.38 -15.60
CA LEU A 217 22.45 -0.03 -15.36
C LEU A 217 21.85 0.57 -14.07
N ALA A 218 20.54 0.48 -13.89
CA ALA A 218 19.86 0.98 -12.71
C ALA A 218 20.39 0.34 -11.41
N ARG A 219 20.66 -0.98 -11.40
CA ARG A 219 21.29 -1.63 -10.24
C ARG A 219 22.68 -1.09 -9.94
N ARG A 220 23.50 -0.83 -10.95
CA ARG A 220 24.83 -0.24 -10.75
C ARG A 220 24.73 1.18 -10.18
N ASP A 221 23.81 1.96 -10.70
CA ASP A 221 23.75 3.39 -10.46
C ASP A 221 22.97 3.73 -9.18
N PHE A 222 21.96 2.93 -8.82
CA PHE A 222 21.06 3.16 -7.69
C PHE A 222 21.15 2.12 -6.56
N ALA A 223 22.03 1.10 -6.63
CA ALA A 223 22.13 0.13 -5.53
C ALA A 223 22.41 0.83 -4.18
N PRO A 224 21.55 0.62 -3.15
CA PRO A 224 21.69 1.29 -1.88
C PRO A 224 23.05 0.96 -1.25
N SER A 225 23.76 1.98 -0.76
CA SER A 225 24.87 1.78 0.15
C SER A 225 24.33 1.18 1.45
N SER A 226 25.04 0.20 2.03
CA SER A 226 24.75 -0.37 3.35
C SER A 226 24.39 0.74 4.36
N GLY A 227 23.13 0.80 4.80
CA GLY A 227 22.65 1.79 5.78
C GLY A 227 21.49 2.70 5.37
N SER A 228 20.80 2.48 4.24
CA SER A 228 19.63 3.29 3.88
C SER A 228 18.45 3.00 4.81
N GLY A 229 18.17 3.91 5.74
CA GLY A 229 16.98 3.88 6.59
C GLY A 229 15.68 4.05 5.80
N PHE A 230 14.56 3.88 6.50
CA PHE A 230 13.19 4.17 6.03
C PHE A 230 13.15 5.60 5.42
N TRP A 231 12.53 5.78 4.25
CA TRP A 231 12.44 7.06 3.50
C TRP A 231 13.66 7.61 2.76
N ARG A 232 14.67 6.79 2.46
CA ARG A 232 15.76 7.23 1.58
C ARG A 232 15.60 6.70 0.17
N VAL A 233 15.07 7.53 -0.73
CA VAL A 233 15.17 7.31 -2.18
C VAL A 233 16.65 7.02 -2.53
N PRO A 234 16.94 5.93 -3.26
CA PRO A 234 18.27 5.71 -3.78
C PRO A 234 18.67 6.85 -4.73
N THR A 235 19.81 7.48 -4.47
CA THR A 235 20.37 8.50 -5.38
C THR A 235 21.40 7.86 -6.31
N PRO A 236 21.53 8.36 -7.56
CA PRO A 236 22.58 7.88 -8.44
C PRO A 236 23.95 8.04 -7.79
N ARG A 237 24.81 7.03 -7.90
CA ARG A 237 26.23 7.12 -7.52
C ARG A 237 26.89 8.21 -8.38
N GLY A 238 27.23 9.35 -7.78
CA GLY A 238 27.90 10.47 -8.48
C GLY A 238 27.21 11.84 -8.38
N GLY A 239 26.01 11.93 -7.80
CA GLY A 239 25.44 13.19 -7.32
C GLY A 239 24.58 13.99 -8.32
N ALA A 240 23.25 13.89 -8.14
CA ALA A 240 22.28 14.97 -7.97
C ALA A 240 20.95 14.31 -7.51
N PRO A 241 20.07 14.97 -6.74
CA PRO A 241 18.76 14.42 -6.40
C PRO A 241 17.93 14.18 -7.67
N VAL A 242 17.18 13.08 -7.71
CA VAL A 242 16.38 12.62 -8.86
C VAL A 242 15.41 13.69 -9.37
N ALA A 243 15.01 14.65 -8.52
CA ALA A 243 14.19 15.79 -8.89
C ALA A 243 14.76 16.64 -10.04
N GLU A 244 16.08 16.63 -10.27
CA GLU A 244 16.73 17.34 -11.39
C GLU A 244 16.81 16.52 -12.69
N ALA A 245 16.66 15.19 -12.62
CA ALA A 245 16.78 14.29 -13.78
C ALA A 245 15.46 14.10 -14.54
N VAL A 246 14.32 14.44 -13.94
CA VAL A 246 12.98 14.33 -14.56
C VAL A 246 12.65 15.56 -15.44
N ALA A 247 13.47 16.61 -15.40
CA ALA A 247 13.24 17.87 -16.11
C ALA A 247 14.09 18.08 -17.39
N ARG A 248 14.69 17.03 -17.96
CA ARG A 248 15.48 17.12 -19.20
C ARG A 248 15.07 16.10 -20.26
#